data_AF-A0A928VPQ5-F1
#
_entry.id   AF-A0A928VPQ5-F1
#
_cell.length_a   1.000
_cell.length_b   1.000
_cell.length_c   1.000
_cell.angle_alpha   90.00
_cell.angle_beta   90.00
_cell.angle_gamma   90.00
#
_symmetry.space_group_name_H-M   'P 1'
#
loop_
_entity.id
_entity.type
_entity.pdbx_description
1 polymer ?
#
loop_
_entity_poly.entity_id
_entity_poly.type
_entity_poly.pdbx_seq_one_letter_code
_entity_poly.pdbx_strand_id
1 'polypeptide(L)'
;MNFPGRYFVMFSMLASGAIGGIAASSLLLPQPAVARPAIGSTPAQAMPQETALTIENTQAVISNEATPTQRIAKQQRVPEMQLITPGKRVGLVDFSMTYADLVRAFGAKRLTRSVTYGPEGMGKWPATIVNLGKGYKLKVTWANARKAEMTRITIGQGGEKWRTADGIGVGTNFSTLKQRIGRFNIPGFGWDYGNRVLHRNPKLQGMSLQVYASQAAIQRFPKTYGSVTGDQMIQSVDRRLPRLDLRVGRINLFPVKRDTTQDNTQAKVHKTLLIVPGERVGPVRFDSSYAALGKQFGWQNLKSTVTYGPEGIGKWPATIVNVGPGQRVKVTWKDAKKNQITYMTLKQDGSSFKTADGIGVGSEFSQLQSELGKFQVPGFGWDYGNRVLSKSPKVKGLSLQINPSQAAIKRNSKSYRSVLGDQMIPSTDQRLSRLDLKVDRMHVWATR
;
A
#
# COMPACT_ATOMS: atom_id res chain seq x y z
N MET A 1 29.96 -48.47 38.23
CA MET A 1 28.93 -49.07 39.12
C MET A 1 27.77 -49.55 38.26
N ASN A 2 27.00 -50.52 38.73
CA ASN A 2 26.25 -51.44 37.87
C ASN A 2 24.75 -51.08 37.68
N PHE A 3 24.20 -51.68 36.62
CA PHE A 3 22.79 -51.97 36.30
C PHE A 3 22.09 -52.81 37.42
N PRO A 4 20.78 -53.21 37.32
CA PRO A 4 19.85 -53.17 36.16
C PRO A 4 18.39 -52.68 36.43
N GLY A 5 17.56 -52.71 35.38
CA GLY A 5 16.10 -52.59 35.45
C GLY A 5 15.39 -52.92 34.12
N ARG A 6 15.19 -54.20 33.82
CA ARG A 6 14.30 -54.75 32.75
C ARG A 6 13.25 -55.67 33.45
N TYR A 7 12.15 -56.16 32.87
CA TYR A 7 11.65 -56.25 31.49
C TYR A 7 10.25 -55.55 31.38
N PHE A 8 9.14 -55.97 30.72
CA PHE A 8 8.72 -57.14 29.92
C PHE A 8 7.58 -56.74 28.95
N VAL A 9 7.08 -57.67 28.12
CA VAL A 9 6.07 -57.43 27.05
C VAL A 9 4.91 -58.42 27.16
N MET A 10 3.69 -58.00 26.83
CA MET A 10 2.62 -58.94 26.44
C MET A 10 1.72 -58.38 25.33
N PHE A 11 1.09 -59.30 24.59
CA PHE A 11 0.27 -59.07 23.41
C PHE A 11 -1.17 -59.51 23.71
N SER A 12 -2.17 -58.88 23.10
CA SER A 12 -3.49 -59.51 22.90
C SER A 12 -4.19 -58.94 21.66
N MET A 13 -5.13 -59.69 21.12
CA MET A 13 -5.87 -59.42 19.89
C MET A 13 -7.37 -59.67 20.11
N LEU A 14 -8.17 -59.45 19.05
CA LEU A 14 -9.62 -59.72 18.94
C LEU A 14 -10.55 -58.70 19.65
N ALA A 15 -11.80 -58.51 19.23
CA ALA A 15 -12.41 -58.58 17.89
C ALA A 15 -13.86 -58.03 17.92
N SER A 16 -14.39 -57.65 16.76
CA SER A 16 -15.83 -57.59 16.44
C SER A 16 -16.71 -56.54 17.17
N GLY A 17 -17.85 -56.20 16.54
CA GLY A 17 -18.89 -55.34 17.11
C GLY A 17 -19.33 -54.19 16.21
N ALA A 18 -20.27 -54.46 15.30
CA ALA A 18 -21.02 -53.44 14.55
C ALA A 18 -22.48 -53.38 15.04
N ILE A 19 -23.34 -52.59 14.35
CA ILE A 19 -24.71 -52.21 14.76
C ILE A 19 -24.68 -51.13 15.87
N GLY A 20 -25.48 -50.06 15.84
CA GLY A 20 -26.43 -49.59 14.82
C GLY A 20 -27.53 -48.75 15.47
N GLY A 21 -27.95 -47.64 14.84
CA GLY A 21 -28.99 -46.79 15.41
C GLY A 21 -29.20 -45.48 14.65
N ILE A 22 -30.26 -45.42 13.84
CA ILE A 22 -30.81 -44.18 13.29
C ILE A 22 -32.09 -43.88 14.07
N ALA A 23 -32.20 -42.68 14.62
CA ALA A 23 -33.46 -42.14 15.15
C ALA A 23 -33.52 -40.64 14.85
N ALA A 24 -34.60 -40.22 14.19
CA ALA A 24 -34.91 -38.81 13.98
C ALA A 24 -36.17 -38.46 14.79
N SER A 25 -36.20 -37.26 15.36
CA SER A 25 -37.38 -36.68 15.98
C SER A 25 -37.48 -35.20 15.60
N SER A 26 -38.71 -34.72 15.42
CA SER A 26 -39.03 -33.37 14.94
C SER A 26 -39.99 -32.65 15.89
N LEU A 27 -40.22 -31.35 15.64
CA LEU A 27 -41.16 -30.46 16.34
C LEU A 27 -40.69 -30.02 17.75
N LEU A 28 -41.10 -28.89 18.32
CA LEU A 28 -42.09 -27.87 17.88
C LEU A 28 -41.46 -26.46 17.74
N LEU A 29 -42.17 -25.58 17.03
CA LEU A 29 -42.13 -24.12 17.18
C LEU A 29 -43.38 -23.64 17.92
N PRO A 30 -43.33 -22.47 18.57
CA PRO A 30 -44.43 -21.51 18.49
C PRO A 30 -43.99 -20.13 17.96
N GLN A 31 -44.96 -19.25 17.70
CA GLN A 31 -44.82 -17.98 16.95
C GLN A 31 -44.93 -16.71 17.85
N PRO A 32 -44.69 -15.49 17.32
CA PRO A 32 -44.38 -14.31 18.14
C PRO A 32 -45.60 -13.48 18.59
N ALA A 33 -45.35 -12.58 19.56
CA ALA A 33 -46.28 -11.53 19.97
C ALA A 33 -45.88 -10.14 19.41
N VAL A 34 -46.86 -9.26 19.23
CA VAL A 34 -46.70 -7.90 18.66
C VAL A 34 -47.39 -6.87 19.55
N ALA A 35 -46.72 -5.74 19.81
CA ALA A 35 -47.33 -4.53 20.37
C ALA A 35 -46.68 -3.26 19.78
N ARG A 36 -47.40 -2.14 19.78
CA ARG A 36 -46.97 -0.84 19.23
C ARG A 36 -47.11 0.28 20.29
N PRO A 37 -46.48 1.45 20.10
CA PRO A 37 -46.32 2.45 21.17
C PRO A 37 -47.53 3.35 21.38
N ALA A 38 -47.58 4.02 22.53
CA ALA A 38 -48.48 5.13 22.82
C ALA A 38 -47.76 6.49 22.67
N ILE A 39 -48.52 7.55 22.37
CA ILE A 39 -48.07 8.94 22.28
C ILE A 39 -48.90 9.77 23.27
N GLY A 40 -48.30 10.75 23.94
CA GLY A 40 -48.98 11.72 24.81
C GLY A 40 -48.19 13.02 24.91
N SER A 41 -48.87 14.17 24.99
CA SER A 41 -48.26 15.49 24.74
C SER A 41 -49.05 16.68 25.29
N THR A 42 -48.34 17.76 25.71
CA THR A 42 -48.85 19.11 26.11
C THR A 42 -49.79 19.16 27.33
N PRO A 43 -50.07 20.33 27.95
CA PRO A 43 -49.51 21.70 27.83
C PRO A 43 -48.57 22.06 29.02
N ALA A 44 -47.80 23.15 29.13
CA ALA A 44 -47.73 24.51 28.53
C ALA A 44 -48.39 25.66 29.33
N GLN A 45 -47.59 26.36 30.15
CA GLN A 45 -47.76 27.66 30.86
C GLN A 45 -46.36 28.08 31.41
N ALA A 46 -45.98 29.33 31.68
CA ALA A 46 -46.39 30.66 31.17
C ALA A 46 -45.22 31.67 31.41
N MET A 47 -45.24 32.81 30.73
CA MET A 47 -44.28 33.94 30.84
C MET A 47 -44.46 34.75 32.16
N PRO A 48 -43.49 35.57 32.67
CA PRO A 48 -43.00 36.75 31.91
C PRO A 48 -41.60 37.39 32.19
N GLN A 49 -41.30 38.33 31.27
CA GLN A 49 -40.62 39.63 31.43
C GLN A 49 -39.08 39.77 31.37
N GLU A 50 -38.70 41.01 31.03
CA GLU A 50 -37.39 41.46 30.59
C GLU A 50 -36.60 42.14 31.70
N THR A 51 -35.27 42.10 31.63
CA THR A 51 -34.41 43.27 31.92
C THR A 51 -33.05 43.07 31.26
N ALA A 52 -32.33 44.16 30.99
CA ALA A 52 -31.01 44.14 30.35
C ALA A 52 -29.94 44.75 31.26
N LEU A 53 -28.68 44.29 31.13
CA LEU A 53 -27.45 45.11 31.08
C LEU A 53 -26.16 44.25 31.02
N THR A 54 -25.43 44.42 29.90
CA THR A 54 -23.97 44.41 29.63
C THR A 54 -22.91 43.75 30.54
N ILE A 55 -21.87 43.18 29.87
CA ILE A 55 -20.50 42.73 30.33
C ILE A 55 -20.51 41.63 31.43
N GLU A 56 -19.82 40.47 31.31
CA GLU A 56 -18.40 40.31 30.97
C GLU A 56 -18.00 38.97 30.27
N ASN A 57 -16.68 38.75 30.12
CA ASN A 57 -16.04 37.73 29.29
C ASN A 57 -15.51 36.52 30.11
N THR A 58 -15.94 35.28 29.79
CA THR A 58 -15.19 34.04 30.10
C THR A 58 -15.59 32.88 29.17
N GLN A 59 -14.65 31.93 29.01
CA GLN A 59 -14.63 30.82 28.06
C GLN A 59 -15.70 29.72 28.31
N ALA A 60 -16.19 29.13 27.22
CA ALA A 60 -16.62 27.73 27.19
C ALA A 60 -16.32 27.10 25.82
N VAL A 61 -15.37 26.17 25.75
CA VAL A 61 -15.04 25.42 24.52
C VAL A 61 -15.86 24.14 24.49
N ILE A 62 -16.73 23.97 23.49
CA ILE A 62 -17.40 22.70 23.20
C ILE A 62 -16.95 22.18 21.83
N SER A 63 -16.51 20.93 21.80
CA SER A 63 -15.87 20.29 20.65
C SER A 63 -16.85 19.95 19.53
N ASN A 64 -16.57 20.43 18.32
CA ASN A 64 -17.19 19.92 17.09
C ASN A 64 -16.32 18.79 16.49
N GLU A 65 -16.62 17.54 16.84
CA GLU A 65 -15.98 16.38 16.22
C GLU A 65 -16.49 16.15 14.79
N ALA A 66 -15.77 16.69 13.81
CA ALA A 66 -16.08 16.49 12.39
C ALA A 66 -15.85 15.01 11.99
N THR A 67 -16.92 14.32 11.59
CA THR A 67 -16.87 12.92 11.16
C THR A 67 -15.96 12.70 9.93
N PRO A 68 -15.34 11.51 9.76
CA PRO A 68 -14.32 11.25 8.74
C PRO A 68 -14.71 11.64 7.31
N THR A 69 -16.01 11.59 6.99
CA THR A 69 -16.61 11.96 5.70
C THR A 69 -16.27 13.40 5.26
N GLN A 70 -16.14 14.35 6.19
CA GLN A 70 -15.87 15.76 5.83
C GLN A 70 -14.44 15.98 5.34
N ARG A 71 -13.49 15.09 5.65
CA ARG A 71 -12.07 15.22 5.29
C ARG A 71 -11.79 15.08 3.78
N ILE A 72 -12.78 14.71 2.99
CA ILE A 72 -12.69 14.56 1.53
C ILE A 72 -13.01 15.89 0.79
N ALA A 73 -13.70 16.83 1.44
CA ALA A 73 -14.35 17.96 0.76
C ALA A 73 -13.47 19.19 0.50
N LYS A 74 -12.32 19.36 1.18
CA LYS A 74 -11.38 20.48 0.98
C LYS A 74 -9.93 19.98 1.00
N GLN A 75 -9.08 20.58 0.16
CA GLN A 75 -7.64 20.30 -0.03
C GLN A 75 -7.23 18.98 -0.75
N GLN A 76 -7.93 18.58 -1.83
CA GLN A 76 -7.26 17.80 -2.87
C GLN A 76 -6.30 18.70 -3.67
N ARG A 77 -4.98 18.45 -3.58
CA ARG A 77 -3.99 19.17 -4.38
C ARG A 77 -4.17 18.85 -5.87
N VAL A 78 -4.22 19.89 -6.70
CA VAL A 78 -4.47 19.81 -8.16
C VAL A 78 -3.62 18.78 -8.93
N PRO A 79 -2.32 18.50 -8.61
CA PRO A 79 -1.52 17.56 -9.38
C PRO A 79 -2.06 16.12 -9.46
N GLU A 80 -2.66 15.57 -8.40
CA GLU A 80 -3.16 14.19 -8.43
C GLU A 80 -4.34 14.03 -9.40
N MET A 81 -5.20 15.04 -9.52
CA MET A 81 -6.33 15.05 -10.45
C MET A 81 -5.93 15.15 -11.94
N GLN A 82 -4.64 15.23 -12.27
CA GLN A 82 -4.16 15.23 -13.66
C GLN A 82 -3.32 14.00 -14.02
N LEU A 83 -2.96 13.17 -13.04
CA LEU A 83 -1.95 12.13 -13.18
C LEU A 83 -2.49 10.83 -13.78
N ILE A 84 -1.90 10.41 -14.90
CA ILE A 84 -2.00 9.04 -15.41
C ILE A 84 -0.92 8.20 -14.70
N THR A 85 -1.33 7.11 -14.06
CA THR A 85 -0.42 6.07 -13.55
C THR A 85 -0.61 4.81 -14.39
N PRO A 86 0.33 4.50 -15.31
CA PRO A 86 0.28 3.32 -16.18
C PRO A 86 -0.06 2.03 -15.43
N GLY A 87 -0.97 1.23 -16.01
CA GLY A 87 -1.43 -0.02 -15.42
C GLY A 87 -2.32 0.09 -14.17
N LYS A 88 -2.52 1.28 -13.60
CA LYS A 88 -3.14 1.48 -12.28
C LYS A 88 -4.35 2.42 -12.27
N ARG A 89 -4.17 3.71 -12.62
CA ARG A 89 -5.22 4.74 -12.46
C ARG A 89 -5.09 5.95 -13.39
N VAL A 90 -6.17 6.70 -13.54
CA VAL A 90 -6.25 8.01 -14.21
C VAL A 90 -6.90 8.99 -13.23
N GLY A 91 -6.07 9.79 -12.57
CA GLY A 91 -6.48 10.60 -11.43
C GLY A 91 -7.08 9.75 -10.32
N LEU A 92 -8.35 10.03 -10.01
CA LEU A 92 -9.14 9.29 -9.02
C LEU A 92 -9.80 8.02 -9.56
N VAL A 93 -9.75 7.72 -10.88
CA VAL A 93 -10.36 6.52 -11.46
C VAL A 93 -9.34 5.40 -11.57
N ASP A 94 -9.52 4.33 -10.80
CA ASP A 94 -8.67 3.12 -10.84
C ASP A 94 -9.46 1.84 -11.13
N PHE A 95 -8.75 0.76 -11.46
CA PHE A 95 -9.34 -0.51 -11.89
C PHE A 95 -10.13 -1.29 -10.83
N SER A 96 -10.08 -0.90 -9.55
CA SER A 96 -10.90 -1.50 -8.49
C SER A 96 -12.28 -0.86 -8.31
N MET A 97 -12.52 0.30 -8.94
CA MET A 97 -13.80 1.01 -8.82
C MET A 97 -14.92 0.33 -9.63
N THR A 98 -16.02 0.03 -8.95
CA THR A 98 -17.29 -0.35 -9.59
C THR A 98 -18.02 0.87 -10.14
N TYR A 99 -19.10 0.66 -10.91
CA TYR A 99 -19.97 1.77 -11.33
C TYR A 99 -20.59 2.54 -10.15
N ALA A 100 -20.87 1.88 -9.02
CA ALA A 100 -21.39 2.54 -7.83
C ALA A 100 -20.36 3.48 -7.18
N ASP A 101 -19.08 3.12 -7.23
CA ASP A 101 -17.99 3.96 -6.74
C ASP A 101 -17.79 5.21 -7.61
N LEU A 102 -17.90 5.07 -8.94
CA LEU A 102 -17.91 6.22 -9.85
C LEU A 102 -19.11 7.15 -9.58
N VAL A 103 -20.30 6.60 -9.31
CA VAL A 103 -21.49 7.41 -8.95
C VAL A 103 -21.23 8.17 -7.64
N ARG A 104 -20.66 7.51 -6.63
CA ARG A 104 -20.33 8.10 -5.32
C ARG A 104 -19.23 9.16 -5.41
N ALA A 105 -18.23 8.98 -6.28
CA ALA A 105 -17.09 9.89 -6.42
C ALA A 105 -17.36 11.10 -7.33
N PHE A 106 -18.19 10.96 -8.37
CA PHE A 106 -18.36 12.00 -9.40
C PHE A 106 -19.81 12.47 -9.61
N GLY A 107 -20.79 11.78 -9.02
CA GLY A 107 -22.21 12.02 -9.22
C GLY A 107 -22.73 11.49 -10.56
N ALA A 108 -23.92 10.89 -10.58
CA ALA A 108 -24.49 10.26 -11.76
C ALA A 108 -24.60 11.20 -12.98
N LYS A 109 -24.81 12.52 -12.76
CA LYS A 109 -24.86 13.54 -13.83
C LYS A 109 -23.55 13.67 -14.63
N ARG A 110 -22.41 13.17 -14.13
CA ARG A 110 -21.10 13.16 -14.85
C ARG A 110 -20.80 11.83 -15.55
N LEU A 111 -21.72 10.87 -15.52
CA LEU A 111 -21.55 9.51 -16.03
C LEU A 111 -22.54 9.21 -17.17
N THR A 112 -22.04 9.07 -18.39
CA THR A 112 -22.87 8.68 -19.55
C THR A 112 -22.72 7.19 -19.82
N ARG A 113 -23.83 6.45 -19.97
CA ARG A 113 -23.80 5.06 -20.47
C ARG A 113 -23.24 5.06 -21.90
N SER A 114 -22.39 4.08 -22.21
CA SER A 114 -21.73 3.94 -23.53
C SER A 114 -21.52 2.44 -23.80
N VAL A 115 -21.15 2.10 -25.04
CA VAL A 115 -20.50 0.84 -25.37
C VAL A 115 -19.07 1.07 -25.88
N THR A 116 -18.29 0.00 -25.97
CA THR A 116 -17.08 -0.07 -26.79
C THR A 116 -17.13 -1.35 -27.62
N TYR A 117 -16.87 -1.22 -28.91
CA TYR A 117 -16.86 -2.33 -29.86
C TYR A 117 -15.47 -2.99 -29.91
N GLY A 118 -15.41 -4.24 -30.36
CA GLY A 118 -14.16 -4.96 -30.63
C GLY A 118 -13.57 -4.64 -32.01
N PRO A 119 -12.38 -5.18 -32.31
CA PRO A 119 -11.95 -5.41 -33.70
C PRO A 119 -13.04 -6.13 -34.48
N GLU A 120 -13.20 -5.79 -35.75
CA GLU A 120 -14.07 -6.50 -36.72
C GLU A 120 -15.53 -6.71 -36.27
N GLY A 121 -16.02 -5.94 -35.28
CA GLY A 121 -17.34 -6.10 -34.71
C GLY A 121 -17.52 -7.28 -33.74
N MET A 122 -16.47 -8.06 -33.45
CA MET A 122 -16.47 -9.30 -32.63
C MET A 122 -16.89 -9.15 -31.14
N GLY A 123 -17.49 -8.02 -30.74
CA GLY A 123 -18.06 -7.86 -29.40
C GLY A 123 -18.51 -6.43 -29.09
N LYS A 124 -19.40 -6.31 -28.11
CA LYS A 124 -19.90 -5.04 -27.58
C LYS A 124 -19.77 -5.06 -26.05
N TRP A 125 -18.76 -4.38 -25.51
CA TRP A 125 -18.56 -4.28 -24.06
C TRP A 125 -19.30 -3.07 -23.49
N PRO A 126 -19.99 -3.22 -22.35
CA PRO A 126 -20.54 -2.08 -21.62
C PRO A 126 -19.44 -1.09 -21.25
N ALA A 127 -19.76 0.20 -21.33
CA ALA A 127 -18.83 1.28 -21.01
C ALA A 127 -19.52 2.41 -20.23
N THR A 128 -18.71 3.29 -19.66
CA THR A 128 -19.17 4.52 -19.00
C THR A 128 -18.20 5.64 -19.34
N ILE A 129 -18.71 6.72 -19.91
CA ILE A 129 -17.93 7.95 -20.10
C ILE A 129 -18.01 8.72 -18.79
N VAL A 130 -16.85 9.03 -18.21
CA VAL A 130 -16.72 9.94 -17.07
C VAL A 130 -16.33 11.29 -17.66
N ASN A 131 -17.17 12.31 -17.47
CA ASN A 131 -16.93 13.66 -17.95
C ASN A 131 -16.84 14.64 -16.78
N LEU A 132 -15.62 15.04 -16.42
CA LEU A 132 -15.37 16.02 -15.35
C LEU A 132 -15.25 17.45 -15.89
N GLY A 133 -15.48 17.68 -17.18
CA GLY A 133 -15.35 18.97 -17.86
C GLY A 133 -13.89 19.38 -18.12
N LYS A 134 -13.68 20.57 -18.69
CA LYS A 134 -12.37 21.27 -18.83
C LYS A 134 -11.18 20.44 -19.39
N GLY A 135 -11.44 19.39 -20.17
CA GLY A 135 -10.41 18.49 -20.72
C GLY A 135 -10.09 17.25 -19.87
N TYR A 136 -10.98 16.89 -18.94
CA TYR A 136 -10.92 15.70 -18.08
C TYR A 136 -12.05 14.70 -18.38
N LYS A 137 -12.13 14.23 -19.63
CA LYS A 137 -13.03 13.15 -20.07
C LYS A 137 -12.24 11.85 -20.27
N LEU A 138 -12.81 10.73 -19.81
CA LEU A 138 -12.30 9.37 -20.05
C LEU A 138 -13.43 8.38 -20.26
N LYS A 139 -13.15 7.21 -20.84
CA LYS A 139 -14.10 6.11 -21.01
C LYS A 139 -13.61 4.86 -20.25
N VAL A 140 -14.40 4.43 -19.29
CA VAL A 140 -14.28 3.14 -18.61
C VAL A 140 -14.94 2.06 -19.47
N THR A 141 -14.25 0.94 -19.72
CA THR A 141 -14.83 -0.31 -20.26
C THR A 141 -14.96 -1.33 -19.13
N TRP A 142 -16.10 -2.01 -19.06
CA TRP A 142 -16.41 -3.02 -18.05
C TRP A 142 -16.27 -4.43 -18.60
N ALA A 143 -16.01 -5.42 -17.74
CA ALA A 143 -15.98 -6.83 -18.13
C ALA A 143 -17.36 -7.34 -18.59
N ASN A 144 -18.43 -6.89 -17.92
CA ASN A 144 -19.80 -7.36 -18.14
C ASN A 144 -20.85 -6.30 -17.74
N ALA A 145 -22.13 -6.61 -17.97
CA ALA A 145 -23.24 -5.69 -17.72
C ALA A 145 -23.47 -5.32 -16.24
N ARG A 146 -22.95 -6.10 -15.28
CA ARG A 146 -23.02 -5.79 -13.84
C ARG A 146 -22.05 -4.68 -13.42
N LYS A 147 -21.05 -4.35 -14.25
CA LYS A 147 -20.07 -3.26 -14.02
C LYS A 147 -19.32 -3.34 -12.69
N ALA A 148 -19.04 -4.56 -12.25
CA ALA A 148 -18.27 -4.86 -11.05
C ALA A 148 -16.75 -4.86 -11.29
N GLU A 149 -16.31 -5.07 -12.54
CA GLU A 149 -14.89 -5.17 -12.92
C GLU A 149 -14.59 -4.29 -14.14
N MET A 150 -13.49 -3.54 -14.06
CA MET A 150 -13.02 -2.63 -15.09
C MET A 150 -11.87 -3.24 -15.91
N THR A 151 -12.04 -3.31 -17.24
CA THR A 151 -11.08 -3.97 -18.15
C THR A 151 -10.20 -3.00 -18.94
N ARG A 152 -10.58 -1.73 -19.04
CA ARG A 152 -9.80 -0.68 -19.75
C ARG A 152 -10.27 0.73 -19.37
N ILE A 153 -9.32 1.66 -19.22
CA ILE A 153 -9.57 3.11 -19.21
C ILE A 153 -9.03 3.70 -20.51
N THR A 154 -9.87 4.36 -21.29
CA THR A 154 -9.49 5.03 -22.55
C THR A 154 -9.53 6.54 -22.37
N ILE A 155 -8.47 7.24 -22.77
CA ILE A 155 -8.38 8.69 -22.87
C ILE A 155 -8.21 9.06 -24.35
N GLY A 156 -8.86 10.14 -24.78
CA GLY A 156 -8.81 10.65 -26.16
C GLY A 156 -9.33 12.08 -26.21
N GLN A 157 -10.06 12.44 -27.26
CA GLN A 157 -10.71 13.76 -27.40
C GLN A 157 -11.56 14.13 -26.17
N GLY A 158 -11.33 15.32 -25.61
CA GLY A 158 -11.88 15.82 -24.34
C GLY A 158 -11.08 15.39 -23.10
N GLY A 159 -9.98 14.66 -23.25
CA GLY A 159 -9.07 14.18 -22.20
C GLY A 159 -7.69 14.84 -22.24
N GLU A 160 -7.56 16.01 -22.88
CA GLU A 160 -6.29 16.68 -23.21
C GLU A 160 -5.50 17.17 -21.98
N LYS A 161 -6.07 17.16 -20.78
CA LYS A 161 -5.37 17.55 -19.54
C LYS A 161 -4.69 16.39 -18.81
N TRP A 162 -5.00 15.14 -19.11
CA TRP A 162 -4.39 13.97 -18.45
C TRP A 162 -2.93 13.76 -18.88
N ARG A 163 -2.00 13.59 -17.93
CA ARG A 163 -0.55 13.42 -18.19
C ARG A 163 0.07 12.35 -17.30
N THR A 164 1.00 11.55 -17.81
CA THR A 164 1.93 10.76 -16.96
C THR A 164 2.91 11.68 -16.24
N ALA A 165 3.63 11.16 -15.24
CA ALA A 165 4.71 11.90 -14.57
C ALA A 165 5.82 12.38 -15.55
N ASP A 166 6.09 11.63 -16.62
CA ASP A 166 7.02 12.02 -17.70
C ASP A 166 6.42 13.05 -18.70
N GLY A 167 5.17 13.48 -18.52
CA GLY A 167 4.49 14.46 -19.36
C GLY A 167 3.80 13.90 -20.62
N ILE A 168 3.58 12.58 -20.70
CA ILE A 168 2.91 11.96 -21.86
C ILE A 168 1.39 12.03 -21.68
N GLY A 169 0.67 12.54 -22.68
CA GLY A 169 -0.78 12.64 -22.69
C GLY A 169 -1.36 12.77 -24.09
N VAL A 170 -2.68 12.97 -24.19
CA VAL A 170 -3.31 13.31 -25.48
C VAL A 170 -2.77 14.66 -25.95
N GLY A 171 -2.32 14.72 -27.20
CA GLY A 171 -1.68 15.88 -27.82
C GLY A 171 -0.13 15.87 -27.81
N THR A 172 0.53 14.95 -27.08
CA THR A 172 2.00 14.83 -27.08
C THR A 172 2.52 14.56 -28.50
N ASN A 173 3.39 15.42 -29.00
CA ASN A 173 4.01 15.29 -30.33
C ASN A 173 5.02 14.13 -30.37
N PHE A 174 5.15 13.51 -31.55
CA PHE A 174 6.04 12.38 -31.84
C PHE A 174 7.48 12.55 -31.38
N SER A 175 8.06 13.75 -31.54
CA SER A 175 9.44 14.02 -31.14
C SER A 175 9.60 13.89 -29.62
N THR A 176 8.75 14.57 -28.86
CA THR A 176 8.68 14.46 -27.39
C THR A 176 8.38 13.04 -26.92
N LEU A 177 7.48 12.32 -27.62
CA LEU A 177 7.19 10.92 -27.30
C LEU A 177 8.44 10.06 -27.43
N LYS A 178 9.17 10.18 -28.55
CA LYS A 178 10.41 9.44 -28.83
C LYS A 178 11.51 9.76 -27.81
N GLN A 179 11.65 11.03 -27.42
CA GLN A 179 12.55 11.47 -26.35
C GLN A 179 12.20 10.85 -24.99
N ARG A 180 10.91 10.69 -24.67
CA ARG A 180 10.47 10.12 -23.38
C ARG A 180 10.50 8.59 -23.32
N ILE A 181 10.21 7.90 -24.43
CA ILE A 181 10.01 6.44 -24.42
C ILE A 181 11.11 5.63 -25.10
N GLY A 182 12.00 6.28 -25.87
CA GLY A 182 13.04 5.65 -26.67
C GLY A 182 12.58 5.27 -28.08
N ARG A 183 13.27 4.31 -28.71
CA ARG A 183 12.86 3.74 -30.01
C ARG A 183 11.72 2.75 -29.82
N PHE A 184 10.71 2.88 -30.68
CA PHE A 184 9.54 2.01 -30.78
C PHE A 184 9.18 1.74 -32.25
N ASN A 185 8.29 0.78 -32.49
CA ASN A 185 7.72 0.50 -33.81
C ASN A 185 6.23 0.86 -33.84
N ILE A 186 5.65 0.99 -35.04
CA ILE A 186 4.24 1.28 -35.28
C ILE A 186 3.76 0.37 -36.42
N PRO A 187 2.69 -0.43 -36.26
CA PRO A 187 2.00 -1.02 -37.41
C PRO A 187 1.37 0.12 -38.22
N GLY A 188 1.30 -0.04 -39.54
CA GLY A 188 0.93 1.03 -40.46
C GLY A 188 -0.41 1.72 -40.16
N PHE A 189 -0.59 2.88 -40.78
CA PHE A 189 -1.79 3.69 -40.61
C PHE A 189 -2.98 3.09 -41.38
N GLY A 190 -4.19 3.56 -41.13
CA GLY A 190 -5.39 3.22 -41.92
C GLY A 190 -6.14 1.92 -41.57
N TRP A 191 -5.60 1.05 -40.71
CA TRP A 191 -6.30 -0.16 -40.22
C TRP A 191 -6.51 -0.16 -38.70
N ASP A 192 -7.27 -1.12 -38.18
CA ASP A 192 -7.84 -1.12 -36.82
C ASP A 192 -6.84 -1.49 -35.71
N TYR A 193 -5.92 -2.42 -35.96
CA TYR A 193 -4.74 -2.66 -35.11
C TYR A 193 -3.61 -1.63 -35.35
N GLY A 194 -3.69 -0.90 -36.47
CA GLY A 194 -2.76 0.15 -36.87
C GLY A 194 -2.60 1.29 -35.86
N ASN A 195 -1.68 2.21 -36.17
CA ASN A 195 -1.44 3.45 -35.40
C ASN A 195 -0.87 3.23 -33.96
N ARG A 196 -0.69 1.97 -33.53
CA ARG A 196 -0.32 1.59 -32.14
C ARG A 196 1.19 1.67 -31.91
N VAL A 197 1.58 2.33 -30.82
CA VAL A 197 2.99 2.41 -30.38
C VAL A 197 3.41 1.10 -29.73
N LEU A 198 4.33 0.36 -30.36
CA LEU A 198 4.93 -0.86 -29.83
C LEU A 198 6.27 -0.52 -29.17
N HIS A 199 6.24 -0.29 -27.86
CA HIS A 199 7.41 0.04 -27.04
C HIS A 199 7.76 -1.07 -26.05
N ARG A 200 9.04 -1.15 -25.63
CA ARG A 200 9.50 -2.01 -24.52
C ARG A 200 9.75 -1.23 -23.21
N ASN A 201 9.30 0.03 -23.13
CA ASN A 201 9.58 0.90 -21.98
C ASN A 201 8.80 0.45 -20.72
N PRO A 202 9.46 0.07 -19.61
CA PRO A 202 8.79 -0.49 -18.43
C PRO A 202 7.95 0.55 -17.67
N LYS A 203 8.25 1.86 -17.79
CA LYS A 203 7.42 2.91 -17.17
C LYS A 203 5.99 2.94 -17.70
N LEU A 204 5.76 2.38 -18.90
CA LEU A 204 4.46 2.34 -19.58
C LEU A 204 3.79 0.95 -19.51
N GLN A 205 4.18 0.10 -18.55
CA GLN A 205 3.51 -1.19 -18.34
C GLN A 205 2.01 -0.99 -18.09
N GLY A 206 1.16 -1.76 -18.79
CA GLY A 206 -0.30 -1.60 -18.73
C GLY A 206 -0.84 -0.34 -19.40
N MET A 207 -0.04 0.35 -20.23
CA MET A 207 -0.45 1.49 -21.04
C MET A 207 -0.13 1.21 -22.51
N SER A 208 -1.04 1.60 -23.41
CA SER A 208 -0.85 1.54 -24.85
C SER A 208 -1.25 2.87 -25.47
N LEU A 209 -0.40 3.38 -26.36
CA LEU A 209 -0.60 4.66 -27.05
C LEU A 209 -0.99 4.40 -28.50
N GLN A 210 -1.88 5.23 -29.06
CA GLN A 210 -2.08 5.34 -30.51
C GLN A 210 -1.73 6.75 -30.97
N VAL A 211 -0.91 6.85 -32.01
CA VAL A 211 -0.46 8.10 -32.63
C VAL A 211 -1.16 8.30 -33.96
N TYR A 212 -1.63 9.51 -34.23
CA TYR A 212 -2.38 9.86 -35.43
C TYR A 212 -1.66 10.99 -36.16
N ALA A 213 -1.68 10.94 -37.49
CA ALA A 213 -1.27 12.06 -38.34
C ALA A 213 -2.30 13.20 -38.27
N SER A 214 -1.86 14.44 -38.44
CA SER A 214 -2.79 15.57 -38.56
C SER A 214 -3.46 15.57 -39.94
N GLN A 215 -4.72 15.95 -40.02
CA GLN A 215 -5.47 15.96 -41.29
C GLN A 215 -4.81 16.89 -42.33
N ALA A 216 -4.32 18.05 -41.91
CA ALA A 216 -3.56 18.96 -42.75
C ALA A 216 -2.27 18.31 -43.31
N ALA A 217 -1.59 17.45 -42.54
CA ALA A 217 -0.41 16.74 -43.03
C ALA A 217 -0.75 15.57 -43.96
N ILE A 218 -1.88 14.88 -43.75
CA ILE A 218 -2.40 13.87 -44.69
C ILE A 218 -2.73 14.54 -46.03
N GLN A 219 -3.46 15.65 -46.01
CA GLN A 219 -3.82 16.45 -47.19
C GLN A 219 -2.60 17.01 -47.92
N ARG A 220 -1.57 17.48 -47.19
CA ARG A 220 -0.34 18.05 -47.76
C ARG A 220 0.64 16.99 -48.28
N PHE A 221 0.63 15.77 -47.71
CA PHE A 221 1.59 14.71 -48.06
C PHE A 221 0.91 13.35 -48.31
N PRO A 222 -0.08 13.25 -49.20
CA PRO A 222 -0.90 12.04 -49.37
C PRO A 222 -0.06 10.82 -49.82
N LYS A 223 0.89 11.02 -50.74
CA LYS A 223 1.85 9.96 -51.14
C LYS A 223 2.72 9.48 -49.97
N THR A 224 3.11 10.37 -49.05
CA THR A 224 3.88 9.99 -47.85
C THR A 224 3.01 9.20 -46.88
N TYR A 225 1.77 9.64 -46.63
CA TYR A 225 0.83 8.93 -45.75
C TYR A 225 0.43 7.55 -46.31
N GLY A 226 0.12 7.46 -47.60
CA GLY A 226 -0.13 6.19 -48.30
C GLY A 226 1.05 5.23 -48.17
N SER A 227 2.29 5.72 -48.33
CA SER A 227 3.48 4.87 -48.18
C SER A 227 3.68 4.27 -46.78
N VAL A 228 3.02 4.80 -45.74
CA VAL A 228 3.03 4.27 -44.36
C VAL A 228 1.70 3.62 -43.94
N THR A 229 0.77 3.42 -44.86
CA THR A 229 -0.54 2.81 -44.62
C THR A 229 -0.47 1.28 -44.79
N GLY A 230 -1.38 0.53 -44.17
CA GLY A 230 -1.52 -0.92 -44.30
C GLY A 230 -0.53 -1.77 -43.48
N ASP A 231 -0.33 -3.01 -43.90
CA ASP A 231 0.31 -4.07 -43.13
C ASP A 231 1.85 -4.04 -43.19
N GLN A 232 2.41 -2.93 -42.67
CA GLN A 232 3.85 -2.72 -42.56
C GLN A 232 4.25 -2.34 -41.13
N MET A 233 5.45 -2.75 -40.69
CA MET A 233 6.02 -2.35 -39.41
C MET A 233 7.03 -1.22 -39.58
N ILE A 234 6.64 -0.02 -39.16
CA ILE A 234 7.43 1.21 -39.33
C ILE A 234 8.24 1.49 -38.06
N GLN A 235 9.53 1.79 -38.18
CA GLN A 235 10.32 2.24 -37.03
C GLN A 235 10.07 3.73 -36.74
N SER A 236 10.06 4.11 -35.46
CA SER A 236 9.99 5.51 -35.00
C SER A 236 11.10 6.44 -35.48
N VAL A 237 12.14 5.93 -36.16
CA VAL A 237 13.22 6.70 -36.80
C VAL A 237 13.02 6.92 -38.31
N ASP A 238 11.96 6.37 -38.91
CA ASP A 238 11.67 6.50 -40.34
C ASP A 238 11.52 7.98 -40.75
N ARG A 239 12.26 8.38 -41.79
CA ARG A 239 12.37 9.75 -42.32
C ARG A 239 11.05 10.30 -42.87
N ARG A 240 10.04 9.45 -43.11
CA ARG A 240 8.70 9.84 -43.61
C ARG A 240 7.82 10.40 -42.50
N LEU A 241 7.93 9.86 -41.27
CA LEU A 241 7.03 10.17 -40.16
C LEU A 241 7.03 11.65 -39.69
N PRO A 242 8.16 12.40 -39.69
CA PRO A 242 8.16 13.82 -39.29
C PRO A 242 7.24 14.70 -40.14
N ARG A 243 7.00 14.35 -41.41
CA ARG A 243 6.10 15.11 -42.31
C ARG A 243 4.62 15.00 -41.93
N LEU A 244 4.24 14.03 -41.09
CA LEU A 244 2.85 13.69 -40.78
C LEU A 244 2.31 14.38 -39.50
N ASP A 245 3.13 15.17 -38.80
CA ASP A 245 2.86 15.75 -37.46
C ASP A 245 2.15 14.76 -36.52
N LEU A 246 2.76 13.59 -36.32
CA LEU A 246 2.16 12.54 -35.50
C LEU A 246 1.99 13.00 -34.04
N ARG A 247 0.82 12.77 -33.47
CA ARG A 247 0.50 13.10 -32.06
C ARG A 247 -0.21 11.94 -31.38
N VAL A 248 0.01 11.76 -30.08
CA VAL A 248 -0.76 10.81 -29.25
C VAL A 248 -2.22 11.27 -29.24
N GLY A 249 -3.10 10.56 -29.95
CA GLY A 249 -4.53 10.88 -30.04
C GLY A 249 -5.41 9.99 -29.16
N ARG A 250 -4.89 8.82 -28.76
CA ARG A 250 -5.57 7.92 -27.81
C ARG A 250 -4.57 7.24 -26.89
N ILE A 251 -4.99 7.07 -25.64
CA ILE A 251 -4.30 6.29 -24.62
C ILE A 251 -5.29 5.23 -24.12
N ASN A 252 -4.85 3.99 -24.03
CA ASN A 252 -5.57 2.91 -23.36
C ASN A 252 -4.71 2.45 -22.18
N LEU A 253 -5.21 2.62 -20.95
CA LEU A 253 -4.72 1.84 -19.82
C LEU A 253 -5.52 0.54 -19.78
N PHE A 254 -4.82 -0.55 -19.54
CA PHE A 254 -5.39 -1.82 -19.15
C PHE A 254 -5.01 -2.03 -17.68
N PRO A 255 -5.79 -2.81 -16.90
CA PRO A 255 -5.20 -3.39 -15.70
C PRO A 255 -4.00 -4.22 -16.20
N VAL A 256 -2.80 -3.96 -15.68
CA VAL A 256 -1.79 -5.01 -15.73
C VAL A 256 -2.45 -6.20 -15.05
N LYS A 257 -2.61 -7.33 -15.76
CA LYS A 257 -3.12 -8.55 -15.14
C LYS A 257 -2.18 -8.85 -13.98
N ARG A 258 -2.66 -8.54 -12.78
CA ARG A 258 -2.03 -8.93 -11.53
C ARG A 258 -1.93 -10.43 -11.63
N ASP A 259 -0.73 -10.96 -11.71
CA ASP A 259 -0.54 -12.37 -11.39
C ASP A 259 -1.09 -12.52 -9.97
N THR A 260 -2.22 -13.22 -9.85
CA THR A 260 -2.95 -13.34 -8.58
C THR A 260 -2.12 -14.09 -7.55
N THR A 261 -1.14 -14.89 -8.00
CA THR A 261 -0.10 -15.50 -7.19
C THR A 261 0.89 -14.47 -6.65
N GLN A 262 1.18 -13.39 -7.39
CA GLN A 262 2.04 -12.29 -6.93
C GLN A 262 1.31 -11.18 -6.18
N ASP A 263 0.11 -10.73 -6.54
CA ASP A 263 -0.52 -9.57 -5.87
C ASP A 263 -1.27 -9.98 -4.58
N ASN A 264 -1.87 -11.17 -4.55
CA ASN A 264 -2.25 -11.81 -3.28
C ASN A 264 -1.03 -12.33 -2.49
N THR A 265 0.18 -12.15 -3.05
CA THR A 265 1.45 -12.25 -2.32
C THR A 265 2.06 -10.87 -2.03
N GLN A 266 1.78 -9.77 -2.74
CA GLN A 266 2.34 -8.44 -2.45
C GLN A 266 1.46 -7.64 -1.49
N ALA A 267 0.14 -7.64 -1.65
CA ALA A 267 -0.76 -7.13 -0.61
C ALA A 267 -0.61 -7.94 0.70
N LYS A 268 -0.39 -9.25 0.56
CA LYS A 268 -0.03 -10.14 1.68
C LYS A 268 1.35 -9.80 2.23
N VAL A 269 2.44 -9.80 1.44
CA VAL A 269 3.81 -9.51 1.89
C VAL A 269 3.96 -8.11 2.46
N HIS A 270 3.32 -7.07 1.91
CA HIS A 270 3.27 -5.76 2.56
C HIS A 270 2.61 -5.86 3.94
N LYS A 271 1.55 -6.65 4.13
CA LYS A 271 0.94 -6.91 5.44
C LYS A 271 1.79 -7.84 6.34
N THR A 272 2.55 -8.78 5.76
CA THR A 272 3.50 -9.72 6.40
C THR A 272 4.85 -9.06 6.72
N LEU A 273 5.17 -7.90 6.16
CA LEU A 273 6.36 -7.11 6.45
C LEU A 273 6.05 -5.80 7.20
N LEU A 274 4.76 -5.43 7.31
CA LEU A 274 4.33 -4.26 8.07
C LEU A 274 4.55 -4.49 9.58
N ILE A 275 5.36 -3.61 10.16
CA ILE A 275 5.46 -3.38 11.59
C ILE A 275 4.30 -2.46 11.98
N VAL A 276 3.47 -2.92 12.91
CA VAL A 276 2.47 -2.09 13.59
C VAL A 276 2.88 -2.03 15.06
N PRO A 277 3.51 -0.93 15.52
CA PRO A 277 3.87 -0.75 16.92
C PRO A 277 2.69 -0.98 17.85
N GLY A 278 2.91 -1.65 18.99
CA GLY A 278 1.84 -2.06 19.90
C GLY A 278 1.09 -3.35 19.52
N GLU A 279 1.02 -3.72 18.23
CA GLU A 279 0.17 -4.83 17.74
C GLU A 279 0.99 -6.04 17.24
N ARG A 280 1.87 -5.85 16.24
CA ARG A 280 2.48 -6.97 15.49
C ARG A 280 3.72 -6.59 14.68
N VAL A 281 4.55 -7.59 14.41
CA VAL A 281 5.63 -7.55 13.42
C VAL A 281 5.26 -8.53 12.30
N GLY A 282 4.68 -7.98 11.22
CA GLY A 282 4.22 -8.80 10.11
C GLY A 282 3.13 -9.79 10.54
N PRO A 283 3.34 -11.11 10.35
CA PRO A 283 2.37 -12.13 10.74
C PRO A 283 2.43 -12.52 12.23
N VAL A 284 3.43 -12.03 12.98
CA VAL A 284 3.64 -12.34 14.41
C VAL A 284 3.00 -11.24 15.26
N ARG A 285 2.03 -11.61 16.11
CA ARG A 285 1.25 -10.68 16.96
C ARG A 285 1.60 -10.85 18.44
N PHE A 286 1.37 -9.82 19.27
CA PHE A 286 1.63 -9.93 20.73
C PHE A 286 0.74 -10.95 21.47
N ASP A 287 -0.45 -11.24 20.92
CA ASP A 287 -1.39 -12.26 21.39
C ASP A 287 -1.01 -13.71 21.00
N SER A 288 0.05 -13.91 20.22
CA SER A 288 0.45 -15.23 19.73
C SER A 288 1.26 -16.02 20.77
N SER A 289 0.78 -17.21 21.15
CA SER A 289 1.54 -18.17 21.96
C SER A 289 2.56 -18.98 21.14
N TYR A 290 3.52 -19.63 21.78
CA TYR A 290 4.49 -20.51 21.11
C TYR A 290 3.80 -21.61 20.30
N ALA A 291 2.67 -22.13 20.78
CA ALA A 291 1.87 -23.12 20.07
C ALA A 291 1.13 -22.54 18.85
N ALA A 292 0.66 -21.29 18.93
CA ALA A 292 0.06 -20.61 17.78
C ALA A 292 1.11 -20.37 16.68
N LEU A 293 2.30 -19.87 17.04
CA LEU A 293 3.42 -19.70 16.11
C LEU A 293 3.85 -21.05 15.49
N GLY A 294 3.88 -22.12 16.27
CA GLY A 294 4.22 -23.47 15.79
C GLY A 294 3.26 -23.99 14.72
N LYS A 295 1.96 -23.78 14.93
CA LYS A 295 0.91 -24.08 13.94
C LYS A 295 0.98 -23.18 12.70
N GLN A 296 1.37 -21.91 12.86
CA GLN A 296 1.36 -20.90 11.80
C GLN A 296 2.59 -20.94 10.87
N PHE A 297 3.77 -21.25 11.40
CA PHE A 297 5.04 -21.24 10.64
C PHE A 297 5.70 -22.62 10.49
N GLY A 298 5.19 -23.64 11.20
CA GLY A 298 5.85 -24.94 11.35
C GLY A 298 6.94 -24.90 12.42
N TRP A 299 7.01 -25.94 13.24
CA TRP A 299 7.94 -26.04 14.38
C TRP A 299 9.42 -25.91 13.97
N GLN A 300 9.78 -26.38 12.79
CA GLN A 300 11.12 -26.26 12.21
C GLN A 300 11.56 -24.81 11.95
N ASN A 301 10.62 -23.87 11.86
CA ASN A 301 10.88 -22.42 11.72
C ASN A 301 10.95 -21.69 13.08
N LEU A 302 10.83 -22.40 14.22
CA LEU A 302 10.96 -21.85 15.56
C LEU A 302 12.25 -22.33 16.24
N LYS A 303 13.21 -21.43 16.46
CA LYS A 303 14.40 -21.72 17.28
C LYS A 303 14.23 -21.11 18.67
N SER A 304 13.99 -21.96 19.68
CA SER A 304 14.01 -21.53 21.09
C SER A 304 15.39 -21.00 21.47
N THR A 305 15.41 -19.92 22.25
CA THR A 305 16.61 -19.20 22.69
C THR A 305 16.28 -18.38 23.95
N VAL A 306 17.15 -17.46 24.38
CA VAL A 306 16.90 -16.55 25.49
C VAL A 306 17.26 -15.10 25.12
N THR A 307 16.70 -14.14 25.85
CA THR A 307 17.19 -12.76 25.88
C THR A 307 17.70 -12.48 27.30
N TYR A 308 18.94 -11.99 27.40
CA TYR A 308 19.50 -11.47 28.65
C TYR A 308 19.08 -10.02 28.85
N GLY A 309 18.94 -9.58 30.09
CA GLY A 309 18.65 -8.18 30.43
C GLY A 309 19.86 -7.27 30.28
N PRO A 310 19.72 -5.99 30.68
CA PRO A 310 20.86 -5.13 30.99
C PRO A 310 21.79 -5.85 31.98
N GLU A 311 23.11 -5.62 31.86
CA GLU A 311 24.12 -6.11 32.81
C GLU A 311 24.13 -7.63 33.06
N GLY A 312 23.46 -8.41 32.21
CA GLY A 312 23.23 -9.85 32.42
C GLY A 312 22.16 -10.20 33.45
N ILE A 313 21.53 -9.19 34.08
CA ILE A 313 20.50 -9.36 35.10
C ILE A 313 19.21 -9.87 34.44
N GLY A 314 18.90 -11.14 34.72
CA GLY A 314 17.70 -11.81 34.21
C GLY A 314 17.88 -12.46 32.83
N LYS A 315 17.17 -13.58 32.64
CA LYS A 315 17.24 -14.45 31.46
C LYS A 315 15.82 -14.82 31.02
N TRP A 316 15.26 -14.07 30.08
CA TRP A 316 13.91 -14.30 29.57
C TRP A 316 13.91 -15.37 28.48
N PRO A 317 12.93 -16.31 28.50
CA PRO A 317 12.74 -17.22 27.38
C PRO A 317 12.40 -16.43 26.12
N ALA A 318 12.96 -16.85 24.98
CA ALA A 318 12.76 -16.20 23.69
C ALA A 318 12.66 -17.24 22.56
N THR A 319 12.24 -16.80 21.38
CA THR A 319 12.18 -17.65 20.18
C THR A 319 12.47 -16.82 18.95
N ILE A 320 13.34 -17.32 18.07
CA ILE A 320 13.51 -16.78 16.72
C ILE A 320 12.47 -17.45 15.83
N VAL A 321 11.58 -16.64 15.26
CA VAL A 321 10.56 -17.04 14.30
C VAL A 321 11.09 -16.73 12.91
N ASN A 322 11.25 -17.75 12.07
CA ASN A 322 11.61 -17.62 10.66
C ASN A 322 10.33 -17.54 9.82
N VAL A 323 9.88 -16.33 9.46
CA VAL A 323 8.62 -16.15 8.71
C VAL A 323 8.80 -16.24 7.19
N GLY A 324 10.04 -16.20 6.71
CA GLY A 324 10.39 -16.29 5.29
C GLY A 324 11.91 -16.12 5.06
N PRO A 325 12.38 -16.27 3.81
CA PRO A 325 13.79 -16.09 3.46
C PRO A 325 14.28 -14.68 3.82
N GLY A 326 15.28 -14.58 4.71
CA GLY A 326 15.78 -13.29 5.20
C GLY A 326 14.75 -12.48 6.03
N GLN A 327 13.79 -13.15 6.65
CA GLN A 327 12.71 -12.54 7.42
C GLN A 327 12.55 -13.26 8.77
N ARG A 328 13.24 -12.73 9.79
CA ARG A 328 13.23 -13.27 11.15
C ARG A 328 12.79 -12.24 12.17
N VAL A 329 12.05 -12.72 13.18
CA VAL A 329 11.60 -11.93 14.33
C VAL A 329 12.03 -12.68 15.59
N LYS A 330 12.76 -12.02 16.51
CA LYS A 330 13.02 -12.61 17.83
C LYS A 330 11.94 -12.15 18.81
N VAL A 331 11.01 -13.03 19.16
CA VAL A 331 10.03 -12.79 20.21
C VAL A 331 10.67 -13.04 21.58
N THR A 332 10.49 -12.14 22.54
CA THR A 332 10.81 -12.39 23.96
C THR A 332 9.51 -12.62 24.71
N TRP A 333 9.42 -13.76 25.38
CA TRP A 333 8.24 -14.19 26.13
C TRP A 333 8.21 -13.55 27.52
N LYS A 334 7.00 -13.39 28.06
CA LYS A 334 6.79 -12.91 29.44
C LYS A 334 7.36 -13.89 30.49
N ASP A 335 7.14 -15.18 30.26
CA ASP A 335 7.47 -16.26 31.18
C ASP A 335 7.70 -17.59 30.43
N ALA A 336 8.07 -18.65 31.18
CA ALA A 336 8.39 -19.97 30.64
C ALA A 336 7.22 -20.70 29.97
N LYS A 337 5.96 -20.31 30.22
CA LYS A 337 4.77 -20.89 29.58
C LYS A 337 4.61 -20.42 28.13
N LYS A 338 5.31 -19.33 27.73
CA LYS A 338 5.33 -18.79 26.36
C LYS A 338 3.95 -18.50 25.76
N ASN A 339 3.01 -18.01 26.59
CA ASN A 339 1.64 -17.67 26.18
C ASN A 339 1.43 -16.18 25.87
N GLN A 340 2.38 -15.31 26.21
CA GLN A 340 2.32 -13.87 25.94
C GLN A 340 3.70 -13.34 25.55
N ILE A 341 3.78 -12.54 24.48
CA ILE A 341 5.01 -11.88 24.02
C ILE A 341 5.10 -10.50 24.68
N THR A 342 6.27 -10.16 25.23
CA THR A 342 6.51 -8.86 25.87
C THR A 342 7.00 -7.83 24.85
N TYR A 343 7.96 -8.23 24.02
CA TYR A 343 8.51 -7.42 22.94
C TYR A 343 9.08 -8.31 21.82
N MET A 344 9.21 -7.73 20.64
CA MET A 344 9.78 -8.34 19.44
C MET A 344 11.01 -7.56 18.99
N THR A 345 12.09 -8.26 18.65
CA THR A 345 13.35 -7.65 18.21
C THR A 345 13.62 -7.97 16.76
N LEU A 346 14.00 -6.95 15.99
CA LEU A 346 14.47 -7.04 14.61
C LEU A 346 15.94 -6.62 14.53
N LYS A 347 16.71 -7.28 13.66
CA LYS A 347 18.10 -6.98 13.29
C LYS A 347 18.25 -7.06 11.76
N GLN A 348 19.47 -7.17 11.24
CA GLN A 348 19.77 -7.27 9.81
C GLN A 348 18.97 -8.37 9.09
N ASP A 349 18.74 -9.53 9.72
CA ASP A 349 17.90 -10.62 9.21
C ASP A 349 16.38 -10.40 9.38
N GLY A 350 16.01 -9.18 9.79
CA GLY A 350 14.66 -8.61 9.75
C GLY A 350 14.60 -7.26 9.01
N SER A 351 15.58 -6.93 8.17
CA SER A 351 15.63 -5.67 7.41
C SER A 351 14.50 -5.49 6.39
N SER A 352 13.84 -6.57 6.00
CA SER A 352 12.64 -6.58 5.16
C SER A 352 11.42 -5.92 5.83
N PHE A 353 11.34 -5.92 7.16
CA PHE A 353 10.19 -5.36 7.89
C PHE A 353 10.27 -3.82 7.98
N LYS A 354 9.14 -3.13 7.79
CA LYS A 354 9.02 -1.65 7.80
C LYS A 354 7.72 -1.19 8.49
N THR A 355 7.71 -0.02 9.12
CA THR A 355 6.47 0.65 9.56
C THR A 355 5.67 1.19 8.36
N ALA A 356 4.48 1.74 8.60
CA ALA A 356 3.70 2.44 7.58
C ALA A 356 4.47 3.64 6.98
N ASP A 357 5.27 4.34 7.79
CA ASP A 357 6.17 5.43 7.39
C ASP A 357 7.50 4.92 6.76
N GLY A 358 7.60 3.63 6.45
CA GLY A 358 8.78 3.02 5.82
C GLY A 358 10.01 2.90 6.72
N ILE A 359 9.90 3.12 8.04
CA ILE A 359 11.02 2.99 8.98
C ILE A 359 11.26 1.50 9.26
N GLY A 360 12.50 1.03 9.13
CA GLY A 360 12.90 -0.29 9.60
C GLY A 360 14.39 -0.43 9.86
N VAL A 361 14.86 -1.65 10.14
CA VAL A 361 16.31 -1.91 10.13
C VAL A 361 16.89 -1.57 8.75
N GLY A 362 18.03 -0.89 8.74
CA GLY A 362 18.66 -0.29 7.56
C GLY A 362 18.13 1.08 7.16
N SER A 363 17.12 1.66 7.83
CA SER A 363 16.68 3.03 7.57
C SER A 363 17.77 4.05 7.91
N GLU A 364 17.96 5.01 7.01
CA GLU A 364 18.94 6.09 7.09
C GLU A 364 18.56 7.12 8.17
N PHE A 365 19.55 7.71 8.85
CA PHE A 365 19.31 8.75 9.86
C PHE A 365 18.58 9.99 9.30
N SER A 366 18.80 10.34 8.03
CA SER A 366 18.05 11.39 7.33
C SER A 366 16.56 11.05 7.13
N GLN A 367 16.23 9.77 6.91
CA GLN A 367 14.84 9.30 6.93
C GLN A 367 14.24 9.46 8.33
N LEU A 368 14.98 9.15 9.39
CA LEU A 368 14.51 9.33 10.77
C LEU A 368 14.26 10.83 11.09
N GLN A 369 15.13 11.74 10.65
CA GLN A 369 14.94 13.18 10.79
C GLN A 369 13.68 13.67 10.03
N SER A 370 13.47 13.19 8.81
CA SER A 370 12.27 13.49 8.00
C SER A 370 10.98 12.98 8.68
N GLU A 371 10.97 11.72 9.10
CA GLU A 371 9.75 11.08 9.58
C GLU A 371 9.40 11.40 11.04
N LEU A 372 10.41 11.60 11.90
CA LEU A 372 10.23 11.80 13.35
C LEU A 372 10.48 13.24 13.82
N GLY A 373 10.95 14.13 12.92
CA GLY A 373 11.32 15.50 13.27
C GLY A 373 12.53 15.57 14.19
N LYS A 374 12.52 16.52 15.15
CA LYS A 374 13.59 16.65 16.14
C LYS A 374 13.50 15.56 17.21
N PHE A 375 14.55 14.76 17.33
CA PHE A 375 14.78 13.80 18.40
C PHE A 375 16.16 13.99 19.05
N GLN A 376 16.46 13.24 20.11
CA GLN A 376 17.79 13.15 20.72
C GLN A 376 18.33 11.71 20.68
N VAL A 377 19.64 11.56 20.83
CA VAL A 377 20.36 10.28 20.86
C VAL A 377 21.36 10.31 22.02
N PRO A 378 21.30 9.40 23.00
CA PRO A 378 22.39 9.24 23.98
C PRO A 378 23.65 8.74 23.26
N GLY A 379 24.83 9.15 23.72
CA GLY A 379 26.10 8.87 23.04
C GLY A 379 26.40 7.39 22.79
N PHE A 380 27.39 7.12 21.95
CA PHE A 380 27.74 5.76 21.51
C PHE A 380 28.74 5.10 22.49
N GLY A 381 28.88 3.78 22.41
CA GLY A 381 29.89 3.03 23.18
C GLY A 381 29.47 2.58 24.59
N TRP A 382 28.21 2.77 24.98
CA TRP A 382 27.62 2.23 26.21
C TRP A 382 26.26 1.57 25.93
N ASP A 383 25.69 0.87 26.92
CA ASP A 383 24.58 -0.07 26.78
C ASP A 383 23.18 0.59 26.73
N TYR A 384 23.00 1.73 27.40
CA TYR A 384 21.85 2.63 27.23
C TYR A 384 22.04 3.67 26.11
N GLY A 385 23.24 3.72 25.53
CA GLY A 385 23.60 4.56 24.39
C GLY A 385 22.74 4.35 23.14
N ASN A 386 23.03 5.13 22.09
CA ASN A 386 22.62 4.97 20.68
C ASN A 386 21.14 4.69 20.34
N ARG A 387 20.21 4.95 21.28
CA ARG A 387 18.75 4.86 21.09
C ARG A 387 18.15 6.17 20.58
N VAL A 388 17.09 6.10 19.79
CA VAL A 388 16.34 7.29 19.32
C VAL A 388 15.31 7.70 20.36
N LEU A 389 15.53 8.85 21.02
CA LEU A 389 14.57 9.45 21.94
C LEU A 389 13.75 10.53 21.21
N SER A 390 12.59 10.16 20.69
CA SER A 390 11.66 11.05 20.00
C SER A 390 10.31 11.13 20.72
N LYS A 391 9.68 12.31 20.68
CA LYS A 391 8.28 12.52 21.12
C LYS A 391 7.26 12.25 19.99
N SER A 392 7.70 11.83 18.81
CA SER A 392 6.81 11.55 17.66
C SER A 392 5.88 10.36 17.95
N PRO A 393 4.55 10.46 17.68
CA PRO A 393 3.62 9.36 17.90
C PRO A 393 3.94 8.12 17.03
N LYS A 394 4.67 8.29 15.92
CA LYS A 394 5.12 7.20 15.04
C LYS A 394 6.03 6.18 15.73
N VAL A 395 6.66 6.54 16.87
CA VAL A 395 7.48 5.62 17.67
C VAL A 395 6.82 5.18 18.99
N LYS A 396 5.53 5.45 19.21
CA LYS A 396 4.80 4.89 20.37
C LYS A 396 4.81 3.36 20.29
N GLY A 397 5.42 2.69 21.29
CA GLY A 397 5.59 1.24 21.27
C GLY A 397 6.76 0.73 20.40
N LEU A 398 7.67 1.61 19.96
CA LEU A 398 8.80 1.27 19.09
C LEU A 398 10.08 1.98 19.56
N SER A 399 11.08 1.21 19.98
CA SER A 399 12.43 1.71 20.25
C SER A 399 13.35 1.40 19.07
N LEU A 400 14.01 2.44 18.54
CA LEU A 400 15.00 2.33 17.46
C LEU A 400 16.41 2.47 18.04
N GLN A 401 17.32 1.59 17.64
CA GLN A 401 18.74 1.67 17.95
C GLN A 401 19.51 1.91 16.67
N ILE A 402 20.32 2.98 16.62
CA ILE A 402 21.10 3.37 15.43
C ILE A 402 22.58 3.09 15.65
N ASN A 403 23.30 2.74 14.59
CA ASN A 403 24.75 2.58 14.63
C ASN A 403 25.43 3.27 13.43
N PRO A 404 26.65 3.78 13.61
CA PRO A 404 27.50 4.23 12.51
C PRO A 404 28.06 3.03 11.73
N SER A 405 28.29 3.22 10.43
CA SER A 405 29.02 2.20 9.66
C SER A 405 30.50 2.20 10.05
N GLN A 406 31.13 1.02 10.10
CA GLN A 406 32.55 0.87 10.46
C GLN A 406 33.47 1.67 9.51
N ALA A 407 33.08 1.84 8.25
CA ALA A 407 33.77 2.70 7.31
C ALA A 407 33.65 4.20 7.67
N ALA A 408 32.50 4.65 8.16
CA ALA A 408 32.32 6.02 8.63
C ALA A 408 33.03 6.29 9.97
N ILE A 409 33.08 5.34 10.90
CA ILE A 409 33.93 5.43 12.10
C ILE A 409 35.39 5.67 11.71
N LYS A 410 35.93 4.86 10.78
CA LYS A 410 37.32 4.98 10.30
C LYS A 410 37.59 6.33 9.64
N ARG A 411 36.70 6.79 8.75
CA ARG A 411 36.83 8.10 8.06
C ARG A 411 36.65 9.31 8.99
N ASN A 412 35.82 9.21 10.03
CA ASN A 412 35.41 10.32 10.88
C ASN A 412 35.72 10.07 12.36
N SER A 413 36.90 9.50 12.66
CA SER A 413 37.27 9.02 14.00
C SER A 413 37.20 10.11 15.08
N LYS A 414 37.59 11.36 14.78
CA LYS A 414 37.44 12.51 15.70
C LYS A 414 35.96 12.82 15.98
N SER A 415 35.11 12.83 14.96
CA SER A 415 33.65 13.00 15.11
C SER A 415 33.06 11.89 15.96
N TYR A 416 33.42 10.62 15.69
CA TYR A 416 32.93 9.46 16.45
C TYR A 416 33.35 9.53 17.92
N ARG A 417 34.64 9.78 18.22
CA ARG A 417 35.13 9.95 19.59
C ARG A 417 34.38 11.05 20.33
N SER A 418 34.09 12.17 19.67
CA SER A 418 33.35 13.28 20.28
C SER A 418 31.87 13.00 20.57
N VAL A 419 31.31 11.88 20.12
CA VAL A 419 29.93 11.44 20.40
C VAL A 419 29.86 10.15 21.25
N LEU A 420 30.97 9.73 21.85
CA LEU A 420 31.01 8.61 22.80
C LEU A 420 30.52 9.01 24.20
N GLY A 421 30.15 8.00 24.99
CA GLY A 421 29.87 8.13 26.42
C GLY A 421 28.47 8.68 26.74
N ASP A 422 28.26 9.01 28.01
CA ASP A 422 27.00 9.59 28.48
C ASP A 422 26.91 11.08 28.14
N GLN A 423 26.32 11.36 26.98
CA GLN A 423 25.96 12.70 26.53
C GLN A 423 24.67 12.65 25.70
N MET A 424 23.78 13.63 25.87
CA MET A 424 22.54 13.73 25.10
C MET A 424 22.74 14.59 23.85
N ILE A 425 22.78 13.96 22.68
CA ILE A 425 23.11 14.62 21.41
C ILE A 425 21.81 14.94 20.65
N PRO A 426 21.57 16.18 20.19
CA PRO A 426 20.41 16.49 19.36
C PRO A 426 20.58 15.89 17.95
N SER A 427 19.49 15.39 17.39
CA SER A 427 19.45 14.82 16.02
C SER A 427 19.93 15.76 14.91
N THR A 428 20.00 17.08 15.16
CA THR A 428 20.50 18.11 14.24
C THR A 428 22.01 18.34 14.33
N ASP A 429 22.74 17.62 15.19
CA ASP A 429 24.17 17.80 15.38
C ASP A 429 25.00 17.33 14.17
N GLN A 430 25.88 18.19 13.65
CA GLN A 430 26.72 17.90 12.49
C GLN A 430 27.77 16.80 12.73
N ARG A 431 28.05 16.44 13.99
CA ARG A 431 28.87 15.26 14.33
C ARG A 431 28.19 13.98 13.90
N LEU A 432 26.86 13.90 13.99
CA LEU A 432 26.05 12.71 13.68
C LEU A 432 25.91 12.47 12.18
N SER A 433 25.72 13.52 11.37
CA SER A 433 25.54 13.38 9.91
C SER A 433 26.77 12.81 9.19
N ARG A 434 27.97 13.00 9.76
CA ARG A 434 29.24 12.46 9.24
C ARG A 434 29.42 10.96 9.47
N LEU A 435 28.55 10.32 10.27
CA LEU A 435 28.75 8.97 10.80
C LEU A 435 27.97 7.87 10.07
N ASP A 436 27.27 8.17 8.97
CA ASP A 436 26.55 7.16 8.15
C ASP A 436 25.64 6.29 9.02
N LEU A 437 24.88 6.96 9.89
CA LEU A 437 24.05 6.36 10.92
C LEU A 437 22.82 5.68 10.31
N LYS A 438 22.59 4.41 10.64
CA LYS A 438 21.44 3.62 10.20
C LYS A 438 20.83 2.85 11.36
N VAL A 439 19.55 2.50 11.29
CA VAL A 439 18.90 1.63 12.28
C VAL A 439 19.52 0.23 12.23
N ASP A 440 20.26 -0.17 13.28
CA ASP A 440 20.79 -1.53 13.49
C ASP A 440 19.67 -2.50 13.90
N ARG A 441 18.79 -1.99 14.77
CA ARG A 441 17.87 -2.82 15.56
C ARG A 441 16.63 -2.05 15.94
N MET A 442 15.54 -2.79 16.04
CA MET A 442 14.27 -2.29 16.53
C MET A 442 13.76 -3.20 17.63
N HIS A 443 13.21 -2.61 18.69
CA HIS A 443 12.40 -3.30 19.69
C HIS A 443 10.98 -2.79 19.58
N VAL A 444 10.07 -3.65 19.14
CA VAL A 444 8.63 -3.39 19.10
C VAL A 444 8.03 -3.92 20.38
N TRP A 445 7.29 -3.10 21.11
CA TRP A 445 6.72 -3.41 22.42
C TRP A 445 5.21 -3.59 22.30
N ALA A 446 4.64 -4.45 23.15
CA ALA A 446 3.20 -4.46 23.35
C ALA A 446 2.77 -3.14 24.00
N THR A 447 1.78 -2.45 23.42
CA THR A 447 1.10 -1.35 24.11
C THR A 447 0.15 -1.94 25.13
N ARG A 448 0.31 -1.53 26.38
CA ARG A 448 -0.72 -1.65 27.41
C ARG A 448 -1.76 -0.55 27.21
#